data_AF-A0A2U1S0U2-F1
#
_entry.id   AF-A0A2U1S0U2-F1
#
_cell.length_a   1.000
_cell.length_b   1.000
_cell.length_c   1.000
_cell.angle_alpha   90.00
_cell.angle_beta   90.00
_cell.angle_gamma   90.00
#
_symmetry.space_group_name_H-M   'P 1'
#
loop_
_entity.id
_entity.type
_entity.pdbx_description
1 polymer ?
#
loop_
_entity_poly.entity_id
_entity_poly.type
_entity_poly.pdbx_seq_one_letter_code
_entity_poly.pdbx_strand_id
1 'polypeptide(L)'
;MQRSIVAFACASVMLLMTGESSGESLWRDIGNGFLFVDTKARHVGDIVTVLVTESSSLNRQAETNTKKESTNSANLSSLFGLHLGNNTQYAFEGANEHKGSGSVTRSDAVTASVAARVVKVLPSGNLIIEGRRAVRTNDENQYLAISGVIRSVDITPANTILSSQIADAEVVLEGKGALAEKQRPGLLNRFADWLFLY
;
A
#
# COMPACT_ATOMS: atom_id res chain seq x y z
N MET A 1 -49.64 77.68 14.64
CA MET A 1 -48.74 77.31 13.52
C MET A 1 -47.73 76.20 13.84
N GLN A 2 -47.55 75.74 15.08
CA GLN A 2 -46.55 74.69 15.43
C GLN A 2 -47.02 73.23 15.29
N ARG A 3 -48.31 72.95 15.06
CA ARG A 3 -48.83 71.57 14.95
C ARG A 3 -48.67 70.95 13.56
N SER A 4 -48.58 71.75 12.48
CA SER A 4 -48.41 71.24 11.11
C SER A 4 -46.97 70.92 10.73
N ILE A 5 -45.98 71.54 11.40
CA ILE A 5 -44.55 71.36 11.10
C ILE A 5 -44.06 69.98 11.59
N VAL A 6 -44.54 69.50 12.74
CA VAL A 6 -44.19 68.17 13.26
C VAL A 6 -44.76 67.05 12.38
N ALA A 7 -45.97 67.25 11.83
CA ALA A 7 -46.57 66.29 10.90
C ALA A 7 -45.82 66.22 9.55
N PHE A 8 -45.32 67.35 9.05
CA PHE A 8 -44.54 67.40 7.81
C PHE A 8 -43.12 66.83 7.97
N ALA A 9 -42.47 67.07 9.11
CA ALA A 9 -41.14 66.53 9.40
C ALA A 9 -41.15 64.99 9.54
N CYS A 10 -42.22 64.43 10.12
CA CYS A 10 -42.38 62.98 10.25
C CYS A 10 -42.64 62.32 8.87
N ALA A 11 -43.44 62.96 8.01
CA ALA A 11 -43.70 62.48 6.66
C ALA A 11 -42.44 62.51 5.76
N SER A 12 -41.57 63.51 5.91
CA SER A 12 -40.31 63.57 5.15
C SER A 12 -39.25 62.55 5.61
N VAL A 13 -39.25 62.18 6.90
CA VAL A 13 -38.33 61.14 7.42
C VAL A 13 -38.81 59.73 7.04
N MET A 14 -40.12 59.53 6.90
CA MET A 14 -40.70 58.25 6.46
C MET A 14 -40.44 57.95 4.97
N LEU A 15 -40.21 58.98 4.15
CA LEU A 15 -39.94 58.83 2.71
C LEU A 15 -38.48 58.42 2.40
N LEU A 16 -37.55 58.54 3.37
CA LEU A 16 -36.13 58.20 3.20
C LEU A 16 -35.76 56.78 3.68
N MET A 17 -36.73 56.02 4.22
CA MET A 17 -36.52 54.66 4.73
C MET A 17 -37.12 53.60 3.81
N THR A 18 -37.01 53.79 2.48
CA THR A 18 -37.25 52.71 1.54
C THR A 18 -36.11 51.71 1.68
N GLY A 19 -36.23 50.78 2.63
CA GLY A 19 -35.38 49.61 2.68
C GLY A 19 -35.50 48.89 1.34
N GLU A 20 -34.37 48.66 0.69
CA GLU A 20 -34.31 47.83 -0.52
C GLU A 20 -34.89 46.46 -0.14
N SER A 21 -36.08 46.14 -0.66
CA SER A 21 -36.64 44.81 -0.53
C SER A 21 -35.79 43.88 -1.39
N SER A 22 -34.72 43.35 -0.81
CA SER A 22 -33.94 42.28 -1.40
C SER A 22 -34.82 41.04 -1.40
N GLY A 23 -35.49 40.79 -2.52
CA GLY A 23 -36.27 39.57 -2.73
C GLY A 23 -35.31 38.41 -2.86
N GLU A 24 -34.90 37.82 -1.73
CA GLU A 24 -34.18 36.56 -1.71
C GLU A 24 -35.06 35.48 -2.36
N SER A 25 -34.50 34.73 -3.31
CA SER A 25 -35.25 33.65 -3.94
C SER A 25 -35.53 32.54 -2.92
N LEU A 26 -36.82 32.20 -2.71
CA LEU A 26 -37.21 30.99 -1.98
C LEU A 26 -36.73 29.71 -2.66
N TRP A 27 -36.40 29.81 -3.95
CA TRP A 27 -35.51 28.89 -4.62
C TRP A 27 -34.11 29.02 -4.03
N ARG A 28 -33.88 28.27 -2.96
CA ARG A 28 -32.54 27.86 -2.57
C ARG A 28 -32.21 26.69 -3.48
N ASP A 29 -31.17 26.82 -4.30
CA ASP A 29 -30.55 25.68 -4.97
C ASP A 29 -29.94 24.79 -3.88
N ILE A 30 -30.82 24.03 -3.20
CA ILE A 30 -30.44 22.96 -2.31
C ILE A 30 -29.94 21.90 -3.27
N GLY A 31 -28.64 21.99 -3.55
CA GLY A 31 -27.98 21.25 -4.60
C GLY A 31 -28.50 19.82 -4.68
N ASN A 32 -28.85 19.45 -5.91
CA ASN A 32 -28.92 18.08 -6.37
C ASN A 32 -30.14 17.27 -5.90
N GLY A 33 -31.33 17.81 -6.17
CA GLY A 33 -32.51 16.98 -6.44
C GLY A 33 -32.34 16.21 -7.74
N PHE A 34 -31.55 15.13 -7.73
CA PHE A 34 -31.39 14.29 -8.88
C PHE A 34 -32.06 12.93 -8.67
N LEU A 35 -33.25 12.77 -9.24
CA LEU A 35 -33.92 11.46 -9.32
C LEU A 35 -33.13 10.46 -10.20
N PHE A 36 -32.10 10.91 -10.93
CA PHE A 36 -31.33 10.10 -11.88
C PHE A 36 -29.82 10.42 -11.95
N VAL A 37 -29.25 11.19 -11.01
CA VAL A 37 -27.78 11.39 -11.00
C VAL A 37 -27.16 10.33 -10.13
N ASP A 38 -26.29 9.60 -10.81
CA ASP A 38 -25.27 8.75 -10.26
C ASP A 38 -24.47 9.48 -9.17
N THR A 39 -24.64 9.05 -7.91
CA THR A 39 -24.06 9.62 -6.69
C THR A 39 -22.56 9.35 -6.53
N LYS A 40 -21.90 8.94 -7.62
CA LYS A 40 -20.49 8.59 -7.67
C LYS A 40 -19.59 9.82 -7.58
N ALA A 41 -18.50 9.65 -6.85
CA ALA A 41 -17.40 10.61 -6.78
C ALA A 41 -16.85 10.93 -8.17
N ARG A 42 -16.81 12.21 -8.51
CA ARG A 42 -16.37 12.74 -9.82
C ARG A 42 -15.59 14.04 -9.71
N HIS A 43 -15.70 14.74 -8.60
CA HIS A 43 -15.09 16.04 -8.39
C HIS A 43 -13.98 15.98 -7.36
N VAL A 44 -13.06 16.94 -7.42
CA VAL A 44 -12.03 17.13 -6.40
C VAL A 44 -12.71 17.42 -5.06
N GLY A 45 -12.30 16.72 -4.01
CA GLY A 45 -12.90 16.81 -2.68
C GLY A 45 -13.90 15.71 -2.35
N ASP A 46 -14.38 14.97 -3.35
CA ASP A 46 -15.27 13.82 -3.11
C ASP A 46 -14.55 12.71 -2.34
N ILE A 47 -15.31 11.96 -1.55
CA ILE A 47 -14.79 10.88 -0.70
C ILE A 47 -15.16 9.54 -1.31
N VAL A 48 -14.19 8.64 -1.40
CA VAL A 48 -14.33 7.26 -1.85
C VAL A 48 -13.81 6.34 -0.76
N THR A 49 -14.58 5.31 -0.42
CA THR A 49 -14.15 4.27 0.52
C THR A 49 -13.42 3.19 -0.25
N VAL A 50 -12.13 3.03 0.00
CA VAL A 50 -11.33 1.95 -0.55
C VAL A 50 -11.41 0.74 0.37
N LEU A 51 -11.77 -0.39 -0.21
CA LEU A 51 -11.71 -1.71 0.42
C LEU A 51 -10.40 -2.37 0.03
N VAL A 52 -9.47 -2.42 0.97
CA VAL A 52 -8.17 -3.06 0.80
C VAL A 52 -8.31 -4.53 1.09
N THR A 53 -8.13 -5.35 0.06
CA THR A 53 -8.09 -6.81 0.16
C THR A 53 -6.82 -7.28 -0.54
N GLU A 54 -5.75 -7.46 0.23
CA GLU A 54 -4.46 -7.91 -0.29
C GLU A 54 -4.21 -9.34 0.19
N SER A 55 -3.99 -10.26 -0.75
CA SER A 55 -3.57 -11.63 -0.47
C SER A 55 -2.27 -11.89 -1.23
N SER A 56 -1.15 -11.91 -0.52
CA SER A 56 0.15 -12.26 -1.10
C SER A 56 0.53 -13.67 -0.69
N SER A 57 0.52 -14.60 -1.65
CA SER A 57 1.09 -15.94 -1.51
C SER A 57 2.44 -16.01 -2.21
N LEU A 58 3.52 -16.01 -1.42
CA LEU A 58 4.87 -16.23 -1.92
C LEU A 58 5.26 -17.69 -1.68
N ASN A 59 5.34 -18.46 -2.76
CA ASN A 59 5.90 -19.80 -2.74
C ASN A 59 7.31 -19.74 -3.37
N ARG A 60 8.35 -19.72 -2.54
CA ARG A 60 9.75 -19.77 -2.99
C ARG A 60 10.28 -21.18 -2.76
N GLN A 61 10.43 -21.93 -3.84
CA GLN A 61 11.15 -23.20 -3.86
C GLN A 61 12.59 -22.94 -4.33
N ALA A 62 13.55 -23.25 -3.47
CA ALA A 62 14.97 -23.25 -3.78
C ALA A 62 15.47 -24.69 -3.72
N GLU A 63 15.67 -25.30 -4.89
CA GLU A 63 16.32 -26.60 -5.02
C GLU A 63 17.78 -26.39 -5.39
N THR A 64 18.69 -26.79 -4.50
CA THR A 64 20.14 -26.74 -4.76
C THR A 64 20.65 -28.16 -4.89
N ASN A 65 20.95 -28.55 -6.13
CA ASN A 65 21.60 -29.82 -6.45
C ASN A 65 23.06 -29.55 -6.78
N THR A 66 23.95 -29.75 -5.81
CA THR A 66 25.39 -29.63 -6.04
C THR A 66 26.00 -31.03 -6.09
N LYS A 67 26.42 -31.44 -7.29
CA LYS A 67 27.17 -32.67 -7.52
C LYS A 67 28.62 -32.31 -7.79
N LYS A 68 29.52 -32.70 -6.89
CA LYS A 68 30.97 -32.56 -7.09
C LYS A 68 31.55 -33.94 -7.32
N GLU A 69 31.79 -34.27 -8.59
CA GLU A 69 32.55 -35.44 -9.01
C GLU A 69 34.01 -35.02 -9.15
N SER A 70 34.89 -35.51 -8.27
CA SER A 70 36.32 -35.19 -8.28
C SER A 70 37.12 -36.46 -8.54
N THR A 71 37.34 -36.78 -9.81
CA THR A 71 38.20 -37.89 -10.22
C THR A 71 39.63 -37.37 -10.36
N ASN A 72 40.39 -37.39 -9.27
CA ASN A 72 41.82 -37.05 -9.30
C ASN A 72 42.66 -38.33 -9.39
N SER A 73 43.09 -38.69 -10.59
CA SER A 73 44.09 -39.73 -10.83
C SER A 73 45.50 -39.14 -10.66
N ALA A 74 45.93 -38.95 -9.41
CA ALA A 74 47.30 -38.55 -9.14
C ALA A 74 48.24 -39.77 -9.23
N ASN A 75 49.01 -39.87 -10.31
CA ASN A 75 50.16 -40.78 -10.37
C ASN A 75 51.26 -40.23 -9.46
N LEU A 76 51.28 -40.69 -8.21
CA LEU A 76 52.24 -40.23 -7.23
C LEU A 76 53.42 -41.21 -7.17
N SER A 77 54.40 -41.00 -8.04
CA SER A 77 55.64 -41.80 -8.08
C SER A 77 56.56 -41.55 -6.88
N SER A 78 56.29 -40.52 -6.07
CA SER A 78 56.94 -40.34 -4.76
C SER A 78 56.05 -39.55 -3.79
N LEU A 79 55.67 -40.14 -2.66
CA LEU A 79 55.19 -39.40 -1.49
C LEU A 79 56.37 -39.09 -0.59
N PHE A 80 56.56 -37.82 -0.22
CA PHE A 80 57.54 -37.41 0.80
C PHE A 80 58.98 -37.95 0.60
N GLY A 81 59.40 -38.10 -0.67
CA GLY A 81 60.78 -38.54 -0.99
C GLY A 81 61.07 -40.04 -0.78
N LEU A 82 60.08 -40.86 -0.40
CA LEU A 82 60.24 -42.31 -0.28
C LEU A 82 59.80 -42.99 -1.58
N HIS A 83 60.69 -43.75 -2.21
CA HIS A 83 60.38 -44.52 -3.43
C HIS A 83 59.57 -45.76 -3.04
N LEU A 84 58.24 -45.68 -3.16
CA LEU A 84 57.38 -46.86 -3.08
C LEU A 84 57.45 -47.57 -4.43
N GLY A 85 57.69 -48.88 -4.39
CA GLY A 85 57.94 -49.72 -5.56
C GLY A 85 56.89 -49.56 -6.67
N ASN A 86 57.36 -49.74 -7.89
CA ASN A 86 56.63 -49.54 -9.13
C ASN A 86 55.24 -50.21 -9.07
N ASN A 87 54.20 -49.41 -9.33
CA ASN A 87 52.83 -49.85 -9.63
C ASN A 87 51.85 -50.06 -8.46
N THR A 88 51.83 -49.19 -7.46
CA THR A 88 50.68 -49.08 -6.53
C THR A 88 49.76 -47.93 -6.96
N GLN A 89 48.69 -48.25 -7.69
CA GLN A 89 47.62 -47.30 -8.01
C GLN A 89 46.71 -47.14 -6.79
N TYR A 90 46.78 -45.99 -6.12
CA TYR A 90 45.79 -45.60 -5.12
C TYR A 90 44.73 -44.74 -5.79
N ALA A 91 43.58 -45.33 -6.10
CA ALA A 91 42.42 -44.58 -6.58
C ALA A 91 41.70 -43.97 -5.37
N PHE A 92 41.75 -42.64 -5.24
CA PHE A 92 40.89 -41.89 -4.31
C PHE A 92 39.62 -41.50 -5.05
N GLU A 93 38.57 -42.29 -4.87
CA GLU A 93 37.25 -42.00 -5.41
C GLU A 93 36.39 -41.34 -4.31
N GLY A 94 36.16 -40.04 -4.46
CA GLY A 94 35.35 -39.24 -3.54
C GLY A 94 34.16 -38.66 -4.28
N ALA A 95 32.97 -39.24 -4.06
CA ALA A 95 31.71 -38.72 -4.58
C ALA A 95 30.98 -37.94 -3.47
N ASN A 96 30.89 -36.62 -3.61
CA ASN A 96 30.11 -35.77 -2.71
C ASN A 96 28.83 -35.31 -3.42
N GLU A 97 27.70 -35.91 -3.05
CA GLU A 97 26.37 -35.49 -3.51
C GLU A 97 25.68 -34.68 -2.41
N HIS A 98 25.45 -33.38 -2.64
CA HIS A 98 24.68 -32.51 -1.75
C HIS A 98 23.33 -32.17 -2.39
N LYS A 99 22.24 -32.61 -1.75
CA LYS A 99 20.86 -32.27 -2.10
C LYS A 99 20.27 -31.41 -0.99
N GLY A 100 20.09 -30.13 -1.26
CA GLY A 100 19.40 -29.19 -0.37
C GLY A 100 18.10 -28.73 -0.99
N SER A 101 16.96 -29.03 -0.36
CA SER A 101 15.67 -28.46 -0.71
C SER A 101 15.21 -27.48 0.36
N GLY A 102 14.97 -26.23 -0.04
CA GLY A 102 14.39 -25.20 0.81
C GLY A 102 13.05 -24.75 0.23
N SER A 103 11.95 -25.00 0.95
CA SER A 103 10.63 -24.50 0.59
C SER A 103 10.21 -23.43 1.58
N VAL A 104 10.02 -22.20 1.10
CA VAL A 104 9.48 -21.09 1.90
C VAL A 104 8.12 -20.73 1.34
N THR A 105 7.08 -21.13 2.06
CA THR A 105 5.69 -20.72 1.81
C THR A 105 5.34 -19.61 2.78
N ARG A 106 5.08 -18.40 2.28
CA ARG A 106 4.60 -17.26 3.06
C ARG A 106 3.25 -16.81 2.53
N SER A 107 2.24 -16.83 3.40
CA SER A 107 0.87 -16.41 3.09
C SER A 107 0.50 -15.26 4.00
N ASP A 108 0.38 -14.05 3.44
CA ASP A 108 -0.05 -12.85 4.16
C ASP A 108 -1.41 -12.38 3.60
N ALA A 109 -2.39 -12.16 4.48
CA ALA A 109 -3.71 -11.64 4.13
C ALA A 109 -3.99 -10.36 4.91
N VAL A 110 -4.35 -9.29 4.21
CA VAL A 110 -4.65 -7.97 4.79
C VAL A 110 -6.02 -7.52 4.32
N THR A 111 -6.93 -7.28 5.29
CA THR A 111 -8.26 -6.73 5.04
C THR A 111 -8.44 -5.43 5.82
N ALA A 112 -8.66 -4.33 5.10
CA ALA A 112 -8.86 -3.01 5.72
C ALA A 112 -9.80 -2.14 4.88
N SER A 113 -10.41 -1.13 5.50
CA SER A 113 -11.17 -0.10 4.80
C SER A 113 -10.60 1.29 5.07
N VAL A 114 -10.50 2.13 4.05
CA VAL A 114 -9.86 3.44 4.15
C VAL A 114 -10.68 4.45 3.39
N ALA A 115 -11.02 5.57 4.02
CA ALA A 115 -11.60 6.70 3.32
C ALA A 115 -10.49 7.47 2.60
N ALA A 116 -10.61 7.61 1.29
CA ALA A 116 -9.74 8.40 0.44
C ALA A 116 -10.51 9.57 -0.15
N ARG A 117 -9.81 10.68 -0.38
CA ARG A 117 -10.35 11.88 -1.02
C ARG A 117 -9.79 11.99 -2.43
N VAL A 118 -10.62 12.45 -3.36
CA VAL A 118 -10.17 12.84 -4.70
C VAL A 118 -9.36 14.12 -4.61
N VAL A 119 -8.06 14.04 -4.90
CA VAL A 119 -7.13 15.18 -4.89
C VAL A 119 -7.15 15.91 -6.23
N LYS A 120 -7.25 15.16 -7.33
CA LYS A 120 -7.19 15.72 -8.68
C LYS A 120 -7.98 14.89 -9.67
N VAL A 121 -8.59 15.56 -10.65
CA VAL A 121 -9.19 14.95 -11.83
C VAL A 121 -8.20 15.09 -12.99
N LEU A 122 -7.86 13.99 -13.64
CA LEU A 122 -6.99 13.95 -14.81
C LEU A 122 -7.77 14.36 -16.07
N PRO A 123 -7.11 14.85 -17.13
CA PRO A 123 -7.77 15.18 -18.40
C PRO A 123 -8.51 14.00 -19.05
N SER A 124 -8.11 12.76 -18.73
CA SER A 124 -8.79 11.54 -19.16
C SER A 124 -10.11 11.25 -18.44
N GLY A 125 -10.44 12.00 -17.38
CA GLY A 125 -11.59 11.74 -16.50
C GLY A 125 -11.29 10.76 -15.35
N ASN A 126 -10.04 10.29 -15.22
CA ASN A 126 -9.61 9.49 -14.08
C ASN A 126 -9.38 10.39 -12.86
N LEU A 127 -9.49 9.81 -11.66
CA LEU A 127 -9.39 10.50 -10.39
C LEU A 127 -8.14 10.03 -9.66
N ILE A 128 -7.33 10.96 -9.17
CA ILE A 128 -6.25 10.67 -8.23
C ILE A 128 -6.83 10.75 -6.84
N ILE A 129 -6.69 9.67 -6.07
CA ILE A 129 -7.16 9.59 -4.70
C ILE A 129 -6.00 9.48 -3.72
N GLU A 130 -6.21 10.07 -2.55
CA GLU A 130 -5.29 9.98 -1.43
C GLU A 130 -6.09 9.82 -0.14
N GLY A 131 -5.75 8.83 0.68
CA GLY A 131 -6.41 8.55 1.94
C GLY A 131 -5.42 8.14 3.00
N ARG A 132 -5.70 8.53 4.26
CA ARG A 132 -4.92 8.08 5.41
C ARG A 132 -5.85 7.76 6.56
N ARG A 133 -5.68 6.57 7.13
CA ARG A 133 -6.38 6.11 8.32
C ARG A 133 -5.36 5.82 9.43
N ALA A 134 -5.53 6.46 10.57
CA ALA A 134 -4.79 6.10 11.78
C ALA A 134 -5.67 5.17 12.63
N VAL A 135 -5.12 4.04 13.05
CA VAL A 135 -5.77 3.09 13.96
C VAL A 135 -4.84 2.90 15.16
N ARG A 136 -5.39 3.06 16.37
CA ARG A 136 -4.67 2.77 17.60
C ARG A 136 -5.11 1.41 18.13
N THR A 137 -4.18 0.49 18.27
CA THR A 137 -4.40 -0.86 18.83
C THR A 137 -3.38 -1.09 19.92
N ASN A 138 -3.81 -1.43 21.14
CA ASN A 138 -2.91 -1.80 22.26
C ASN A 138 -1.75 -0.82 22.46
N ASP A 139 -2.04 0.49 22.51
CA ASP A 139 -1.06 1.58 22.65
C ASP A 139 -0.05 1.78 21.52
N GLU A 140 -0.19 1.02 20.43
CA GLU A 140 0.55 1.25 19.19
C GLU A 140 -0.32 2.03 18.19
N ASN A 141 0.27 3.06 17.59
CA ASN A 141 -0.34 3.79 16.49
C ASN A 141 0.08 3.16 15.17
N GLN A 142 -0.91 2.71 14.40
CA GLN A 142 -0.76 2.22 13.04
C GLN A 142 -1.32 3.25 12.07
N TYR A 143 -0.55 3.55 11.03
CA TYR A 143 -0.95 4.44 9.95
C TYR A 143 -1.09 3.61 8.68
N LEU A 144 -2.26 3.70 8.06
CA LEU A 144 -2.52 3.10 6.77
C LEU A 144 -2.76 4.24 5.78
N ALA A 145 -1.84 4.43 4.85
CA ALA A 145 -1.96 5.38 3.76
C ALA A 145 -2.26 4.64 2.45
N ILE A 146 -3.12 5.23 1.63
CA ILE A 146 -3.46 4.73 0.31
C ILE A 146 -3.40 5.85 -0.70
N SER A 147 -2.78 5.58 -1.84
CA SER A 147 -2.80 6.48 -2.99
C SER A 147 -2.95 5.68 -4.28
N GLY A 148 -3.43 6.33 -5.33
CA GLY A 148 -3.52 5.73 -6.65
C GLY A 148 -4.48 6.46 -7.57
N VAL A 149 -4.64 5.90 -8.77
CA VAL A 149 -5.51 6.44 -9.81
C VAL A 149 -6.70 5.51 -10.03
N ILE A 150 -7.90 6.06 -9.97
CA ILE A 150 -9.15 5.31 -10.13
C ILE A 150 -9.98 5.87 -11.29
N ARG A 151 -10.83 5.03 -11.86
CA ARG A 151 -11.84 5.45 -12.84
C ARG A 151 -13.17 5.60 -12.13
N SER A 152 -13.94 6.60 -12.52
CA SER A 152 -15.29 6.83 -11.96
C SER A 152 -16.27 5.69 -12.27
N VAL A 153 -16.02 4.88 -13.31
CA VAL A 153 -16.83 3.71 -13.68
C VAL A 153 -16.67 2.52 -12.72
N ASP A 154 -15.49 2.38 -12.09
CA ASP A 154 -15.19 1.27 -11.18
C ASP A 154 -15.71 1.54 -9.76
N ILE A 155 -16.11 2.77 -9.48
CA ILE A 155 -16.73 3.17 -8.21
C ILE A 155 -18.17 2.62 -8.18
N THR A 156 -18.57 2.02 -7.07
CA THR A 156 -19.96 1.58 -6.88
C THR A 156 -20.89 2.76 -6.58
N PRO A 157 -22.23 2.62 -6.70
CA PRO A 157 -23.16 3.67 -6.29
C PRO A 157 -23.04 4.11 -4.81
N ALA A 158 -22.43 3.26 -3.98
CA ALA A 158 -22.15 3.53 -2.57
C ALA A 158 -20.80 4.24 -2.34
N ASN A 159 -20.13 4.74 -3.40
CA ASN A 159 -18.80 5.34 -3.34
C ASN A 159 -17.74 4.41 -2.76
N THR A 160 -17.80 3.13 -3.12
CA THR A 160 -16.79 2.14 -2.73
C THR A 160 -16.00 1.64 -3.93
N ILE A 161 -14.74 1.28 -3.71
CA ILE A 161 -13.87 0.66 -4.72
C ILE A 161 -12.95 -0.37 -4.07
N LEU A 162 -12.64 -1.45 -4.78
CA LEU A 162 -11.68 -2.46 -4.33
C LEU A 162 -10.25 -2.01 -4.63
N SER A 163 -9.29 -2.33 -3.75
CA SER A 163 -7.87 -2.02 -3.97
C SER A 163 -7.32 -2.62 -5.28
N SER A 164 -7.85 -3.76 -5.72
CA SER A 164 -7.48 -4.41 -6.97
C SER A 164 -7.90 -3.66 -8.24
N GLN A 165 -8.83 -2.70 -8.12
CA GLN A 165 -9.33 -1.89 -9.24
C GLN A 165 -8.63 -0.53 -9.32
N ILE A 166 -7.67 -0.26 -8.44
CA ILE A 166 -6.91 0.98 -8.39
C ILE A 166 -5.62 0.81 -9.19
N ALA A 167 -5.36 1.71 -10.14
CA ALA A 167 -4.11 1.73 -10.87
C ALA A 167 -3.01 2.39 -10.01
N ASP A 168 -1.80 1.81 -10.06
CA ASP A 168 -0.63 2.23 -9.29
C ASP A 168 -0.96 2.40 -7.79
N ALA A 169 -1.72 1.45 -7.24
CA ALA A 169 -2.15 1.47 -5.86
C ALA A 169 -0.94 1.31 -4.93
N GLU A 170 -0.66 2.34 -4.14
CA GLU A 170 0.33 2.27 -3.07
C GLU A 170 -0.39 2.17 -1.74
N VAL A 171 -0.17 1.06 -1.03
CA VAL A 171 -0.71 0.83 0.31
C VAL A 171 0.45 0.75 1.28
N VAL A 172 0.62 1.80 2.07
CA VAL A 172 1.67 1.87 3.10
C VAL A 172 1.04 1.60 4.45
N LEU A 173 1.50 0.53 5.10
CA LEU A 173 1.18 0.23 6.49
C LEU A 173 2.41 0.53 7.35
N GLU A 174 2.37 1.65 8.07
CA GLU A 174 3.41 2.01 9.04
C GLU A 174 2.92 1.71 10.45
N GLY A 175 3.64 0.84 11.17
CA GLY A 175 3.39 0.55 12.57
C GLY A 175 4.64 0.77 13.40
N LYS A 176 4.57 1.57 14.46
CA LYS A 176 5.63 1.65 15.48
C LYS A 176 5.42 0.51 16.47
N GLY A 177 6.07 -0.64 16.27
CA GLY A 177 5.89 -1.81 17.15
C GLY A 177 7.12 -2.73 17.26
N ALA A 178 7.29 -3.34 18.44
CA ALA A 178 8.47 -4.16 18.81
C ALA A 178 8.59 -5.50 18.05
N LEU A 179 7.59 -5.86 17.23
CA LEU A 179 7.56 -7.12 16.46
C LEU A 179 8.42 -7.07 15.18
N ALA A 180 8.66 -5.88 14.62
CA ALA A 180 9.53 -5.73 13.45
C ALA A 180 10.99 -6.10 13.75
N GLU A 181 11.44 -5.93 15.01
CA GLU A 181 12.81 -6.23 15.43
C GLU A 181 13.11 -7.74 15.46
N LYS A 182 12.10 -8.61 15.57
CA LYS A 182 12.28 -10.08 15.61
C LYS A 182 12.44 -10.74 14.24
N GLN A 183 12.15 -10.04 13.14
CA GLN A 183 12.25 -10.60 11.79
C GLN A 183 13.63 -10.46 11.14
N ARG A 184 14.59 -9.79 11.80
CA ARG A 184 15.98 -9.83 11.33
C ARG A 184 16.55 -11.22 11.62
N PRO A 185 16.92 -12.02 10.61
CA PRO A 185 17.59 -13.29 10.87
C PRO A 185 18.83 -13.00 11.72
N GLY A 186 18.86 -13.61 12.90
CA GLY A 186 19.95 -13.41 13.85
C GLY A 186 21.29 -13.69 13.19
N LEU A 187 22.31 -12.92 13.58
CA LEU A 187 23.69 -13.09 13.12
C LEU A 187 24.14 -14.57 13.17
N LEU A 188 23.66 -15.35 14.15
CA LEU A 188 23.92 -16.78 14.30
C LEU A 188 23.56 -17.64 13.06
N ASN A 189 22.43 -17.39 12.39
CA ASN A 189 22.08 -18.14 11.17
C ASN A 189 23.04 -17.82 10.02
N ARG A 190 23.55 -16.58 9.94
CA ARG A 190 24.53 -16.17 8.93
C ARG A 190 25.92 -16.78 9.18
N PHE A 191 26.28 -17.00 10.44
CA PHE A 191 27.53 -17.67 10.80
C PHE A 191 27.47 -19.19 10.60
N ALA A 192 26.33 -19.82 10.87
CA ALA A 192 26.14 -21.26 10.62
C ALA A 192 26.19 -21.61 9.12
N ASP A 193 25.56 -20.80 8.27
CA ASP A 193 25.65 -20.97 6.81
C ASP A 193 27.07 -20.78 6.27
N TRP A 194 27.85 -19.87 6.86
CA TRP A 194 29.26 -19.67 6.46
C TRP A 194 30.15 -20.85 6.87
N LEU A 195 29.91 -21.44 8.04
CA LEU A 195 30.71 -22.57 8.56
C LEU A 195 30.44 -23.87 7.79
N PHE A 196 29.23 -24.08 7.28
CA PHE A 196 28.85 -25.32 6.58
C PHE A 196 29.19 -25.31 5.07
N LEU A 197 29.67 -24.18 4.54
CA LEU A 197 30.04 -24.00 3.13
C LEU A 197 31.57 -24.05 2.85
N TYR A 198 32.41 -24.30 3.87
CA TYR A 198 33.86 -24.50 3.76
C TYR A 198 34.30 -25.78 4.48
#